data_AF-A0A7W2M476-F1
#
_entry.id   AF-A0A7W2M476-F1
#
_cell.length_a   1.000
_cell.length_b   1.000
_cell.length_c   1.000
_cell.angle_alpha   90.00
_cell.angle_beta   90.00
_cell.angle_gamma   90.00
#
_symmetry.space_group_name_H-M   'P 1'
#
loop_
_entity.id
_entity.type
_entity.pdbx_description
1 polymer ?
#
loop_
_entity_poly.entity_id
_entity_poly.type
_entity_poly.pdbx_seq_one_letter_code
_entity_poly.pdbx_strand_id
1 'polypeptide(L)'
;MQLINTEHSFSFYNNLLSAKEPDNEFDINQLIEVIRYGYIKNEIHSLRGLNDKQEKNRLKQSKLPCVTLSGTFEKRSKQYLQEHSGLIQIDIDDLEDYDSVFNTLISDEFTFVAFRSPSGNGIKLVVKINPSIDTHLEQFLSLEKYYLDEYNIKIDSACKDIARCMLLSYDPNIYCNPFSEVYAELYIPEIKETPEKHHRVNYKINLNSNNDKDIIENLTLEIERNNIDITDGYINWIRIGFSLATALGESGRDYFHRLSRFNGGYRPRDCDKQFTNLLIRNNRAITLGTLIYIARMNGVEVIFPSQKDKKPTLSASTKSGYNKSALSEAIKRKRLELANKAGNPAYTIFSNKTLDELVERMPKTEVEFLDIYGISQKRCDAYAKDFLPIITKYKGNGTSTEKPVVQKYVIPKLKNQDERLFQELREFRLNHALEKGLKAFHVFGNTTLYEIIESKPKTKEELLDVKGIGERKLEQIGDPILEIITKYAS
;
A
#
# COMPACT_ATOMS: atom_id res chain seq x y z
N MET A 1 3.21 18.53 19.18
CA MET A 1 2.60 17.84 18.02
C MET A 1 2.84 16.34 18.20
N GLN A 2 1.82 15.61 18.65
CA GLN A 2 1.93 14.17 18.93
C GLN A 2 1.86 13.39 17.61
N LEU A 3 2.69 12.35 17.48
CA LEU A 3 2.55 11.34 16.42
C LEU A 3 1.20 10.67 16.67
N ILE A 4 0.20 11.00 15.86
CA ILE A 4 -1.09 10.33 15.92
C ILE A 4 -0.85 8.93 15.35
N ASN A 5 -1.37 7.88 16.01
CA ASN A 5 -1.33 6.52 15.48
C ASN A 5 -1.87 6.54 14.04
N THR A 6 -1.05 6.09 13.10
CA THR A 6 -1.41 6.01 11.69
C THR A 6 -1.99 4.64 11.41
N GLU A 7 -3.09 4.59 10.66
CA GLU A 7 -3.77 3.34 10.25
C GLU A 7 -2.99 2.55 9.18
N HIS A 8 -1.78 3.01 8.79
CA HIS A 8 -0.97 2.39 7.76
C HIS A 8 0.11 1.49 8.37
N SER A 9 -0.11 0.18 8.32
CA SER A 9 0.83 -0.86 8.75
C SER A 9 1.39 -1.64 7.56
N PHE A 10 2.65 -2.07 7.64
CA PHE A 10 3.32 -2.84 6.60
C PHE A 10 4.45 -3.71 7.15
N SER A 11 4.78 -4.79 6.44
CA SER A 11 5.84 -5.70 6.86
C SER A 11 7.23 -5.09 6.72
N PHE A 12 8.07 -5.31 7.74
CA PHE A 12 9.47 -4.92 7.82
C PHE A 12 10.39 -6.13 7.69
N TYR A 13 11.53 -5.89 7.06
CA TYR A 13 12.59 -6.87 6.85
C TYR A 13 13.95 -6.24 7.15
N ASN A 14 14.80 -6.98 7.85
CA ASN A 14 16.14 -6.56 8.24
C ASN A 14 17.06 -6.30 7.03
N ASN A 15 16.87 -7.05 5.94
CA ASN A 15 17.55 -6.83 4.67
C ASN A 15 16.83 -7.56 3.51
N LEU A 16 17.20 -7.23 2.27
CA LEU A 16 16.54 -7.80 1.09
C LEU A 16 16.90 -9.28 0.83
N LEU A 17 18.09 -9.75 1.23
CA LEU A 17 18.52 -11.14 1.03
C LEU A 17 17.69 -12.13 1.86
N SER A 18 17.33 -11.76 3.08
CA SER A 18 16.52 -12.58 3.99
C SER A 18 15.02 -12.28 3.91
N ALA A 19 14.58 -11.36 3.06
CA ALA A 19 13.19 -10.91 2.95
C ALA A 19 12.25 -11.97 2.32
N LYS A 20 12.02 -13.06 3.06
CA LYS A 20 11.06 -14.13 2.75
C LYS A 20 9.83 -14.03 3.65
N GLU A 21 10.06 -13.92 4.95
CA GLU A 21 9.07 -13.73 6.01
C GLU A 21 9.38 -12.41 6.71
N PRO A 22 8.37 -11.66 7.17
CA PRO A 22 8.60 -10.40 7.86
C PRO A 22 9.36 -10.63 9.17
N ASP A 23 10.33 -9.77 9.45
CA ASP A 23 10.99 -9.73 10.75
C ASP A 23 10.12 -9.02 11.79
N ASN A 24 9.32 -8.04 11.34
CA ASN A 24 8.44 -7.23 12.19
C ASN A 24 7.35 -6.52 11.35
N GLU A 25 6.48 -5.76 12.01
CA GLU A 25 5.53 -4.83 11.40
C GLU A 25 5.90 -3.39 11.74
N PHE A 26 5.84 -2.50 10.74
CA PHE A 26 6.06 -1.06 10.89
C PHE A 26 4.79 -0.30 10.57
N ASP A 27 4.63 0.86 11.22
CA ASP A 27 3.74 1.91 10.75
C ASP A 27 4.49 3.06 10.04
N ILE A 28 3.75 3.96 9.37
CA ILE A 28 4.36 5.09 8.64
C ILE A 28 5.14 6.03 9.57
N ASN A 29 4.76 6.19 10.84
CA ASN A 29 5.51 7.03 11.76
C ASN A 29 6.89 6.42 12.04
N GLN A 30 6.96 5.12 12.30
CA GLN A 30 8.22 4.40 12.47
C GLN A 30 9.09 4.50 11.23
N LEU A 31 8.51 4.35 10.04
CA LEU A 31 9.22 4.52 8.78
C LEU A 31 9.84 5.92 8.64
N ILE A 32 9.07 6.98 8.90
CA ILE A 32 9.55 8.36 8.85
C ILE A 32 10.66 8.59 9.88
N GLU A 33 10.54 8.03 11.09
CA GLU A 33 11.58 8.11 12.12
C GLU A 33 12.88 7.46 11.68
N VAL A 34 12.79 6.24 11.12
CA VAL A 34 13.96 5.50 10.64
C VAL A 34 14.64 6.26 9.51
N ILE A 35 13.89 6.83 8.56
CA ILE A 35 14.51 7.56 7.44
C ILE A 35 15.13 8.87 7.90
N ARG A 36 14.45 9.61 8.79
CA ARG A 36 14.93 10.93 9.21
C ARG A 36 16.15 10.85 10.13
N TYR A 37 16.15 9.88 11.05
CA TYR A 37 17.08 9.83 12.18
C TYR A 37 17.85 8.52 12.29
N GLY A 38 17.39 7.47 11.62
CA GLY A 38 17.67 6.10 12.02
C GLY A 38 19.13 5.66 11.97
N TYR A 39 19.35 4.56 12.68
CA TYR A 39 20.60 3.83 12.86
C TYR A 39 21.33 3.44 11.55
N ILE A 40 20.65 3.50 10.40
CA ILE A 40 21.21 3.14 9.09
C ILE A 40 22.01 4.26 8.40
N LYS A 41 22.21 5.39 9.09
CA LYS A 41 22.96 6.55 8.57
C LYS A 41 24.35 6.15 8.07
N ASN A 42 25.07 5.33 8.81
CA ASN A 42 26.44 4.94 8.48
C ASN A 42 26.48 4.04 7.24
N GLU A 43 25.54 3.11 7.12
CA GLU A 43 25.36 2.23 5.97
C GLU A 43 25.01 3.03 4.71
N ILE A 44 24.14 4.05 4.83
CA ILE A 44 23.75 4.92 3.73
C ILE A 44 24.91 5.83 3.30
N HIS A 45 25.66 6.41 4.24
CA HIS A 45 26.86 7.18 3.91
C HIS A 45 27.90 6.29 3.20
N SER A 46 28.11 5.08 3.69
CA SER A 46 28.99 4.10 3.06
C SER A 46 28.51 3.78 1.64
N LEU A 47 27.21 3.50 1.45
CA LEU A 47 26.60 3.21 0.15
C LEU A 47 26.81 4.36 -0.85
N ARG A 48 26.61 5.60 -0.41
CA ARG A 48 26.73 6.80 -1.26
C ARG A 48 28.19 7.08 -1.63
N GLY A 49 29.15 6.69 -0.79
CA GLY A 49 30.59 6.81 -1.06
C GLY A 49 31.16 5.76 -2.02
N LEU A 50 30.42 4.67 -2.30
CA LEU A 50 30.86 3.66 -3.26
C LEU A 50 30.76 4.18 -4.70
N ASN A 51 31.66 3.72 -5.57
CA ASN A 51 31.61 4.00 -7.01
C ASN A 51 31.16 2.77 -7.82
N ASP A 52 31.51 1.57 -7.37
CA ASP A 52 31.17 0.34 -8.08
C ASP A 52 29.68 -0.04 -7.91
N LYS A 53 29.04 -0.38 -9.03
CA LYS A 53 27.61 -0.72 -9.06
C LYS A 53 27.32 -2.07 -8.39
N GLN A 54 28.22 -3.05 -8.50
CA GLN A 54 28.02 -4.36 -7.89
C GLN A 54 28.15 -4.27 -6.36
N GLU A 55 29.13 -3.51 -5.86
CA GLU A 55 29.29 -3.23 -4.43
C GLU A 55 28.08 -2.48 -3.86
N LYS A 56 27.58 -1.45 -4.57
CA LYS A 56 26.33 -0.76 -4.18
C LYS A 56 25.17 -1.73 -4.05
N ASN A 57 24.99 -2.61 -5.04
CA ASN A 57 23.90 -3.59 -5.02
C ASN A 57 24.06 -4.60 -3.89
N ARG A 58 25.28 -5.08 -3.65
CA ARG A 58 25.57 -6.01 -2.54
C ARG A 58 25.27 -5.38 -1.18
N LEU A 59 25.68 -4.14 -0.95
CA LEU A 59 25.41 -3.43 0.30
C LEU A 59 23.90 -3.19 0.46
N LYS A 60 23.21 -2.68 -0.57
CA LYS A 60 21.75 -2.52 -0.57
C LYS A 60 21.03 -3.82 -0.17
N GLN A 61 21.43 -4.95 -0.75
CA GLN A 61 20.74 -6.21 -0.52
C GLN A 61 21.02 -6.82 0.86
N SER A 62 22.24 -6.66 1.38
CA SER A 62 22.70 -7.36 2.59
C SER A 62 22.64 -6.54 3.86
N LYS A 63 22.64 -5.21 3.78
CA LYS A 63 22.75 -4.32 4.94
C LYS A 63 21.58 -3.37 5.13
N LEU A 64 20.88 -2.99 4.06
CA LEU A 64 19.79 -2.05 4.20
C LEU A 64 18.48 -2.76 4.49
N PRO A 65 17.75 -2.34 5.54
CA PRO A 65 16.40 -2.83 5.78
C PRO A 65 15.45 -2.37 4.68
N CYS A 66 14.32 -3.07 4.58
CA CYS A 66 13.26 -2.73 3.65
C CYS A 66 11.89 -3.03 4.22
N VAL A 67 10.86 -2.42 3.62
CA VAL A 67 9.45 -2.65 3.97
C VAL A 67 8.64 -2.99 2.73
N THR A 68 7.60 -3.80 2.84
CA THR A 68 6.58 -3.93 1.78
C THR A 68 5.50 -2.89 2.02
N LEU A 69 5.77 -1.64 1.62
CA LEU A 69 4.97 -0.47 1.99
C LEU A 69 3.45 -0.66 1.79
N SER A 70 3.05 -1.46 0.80
CA SER A 70 1.66 -1.68 0.42
C SER A 70 0.88 -2.64 1.32
N GLY A 71 1.51 -3.30 2.29
CA GLY A 71 0.76 -4.12 3.24
C GLY A 71 1.58 -4.97 4.18
N THR A 72 0.87 -5.68 5.04
CA THR A 72 1.39 -6.73 5.91
C THR A 72 1.27 -8.09 5.24
N PHE A 73 2.25 -8.94 5.44
CA PHE A 73 2.38 -10.22 4.74
C PHE A 73 2.84 -11.31 5.69
N GLU A 74 2.26 -12.51 5.59
CA GLU A 74 2.84 -13.70 6.23
C GLU A 74 4.16 -14.11 5.53
N LYS A 75 4.20 -13.99 4.20
CA LYS A 75 5.37 -14.21 3.34
C LYS A 75 5.41 -13.16 2.25
N ARG A 76 6.59 -12.75 1.79
CA ARG A 76 6.76 -11.70 0.77
C ARG A 76 6.28 -12.16 -0.62
N SER A 77 4.97 -12.16 -0.83
CA SER A 77 4.28 -12.49 -2.08
C SER A 77 2.81 -12.06 -1.97
N LYS A 78 2.24 -11.62 -3.09
CA LYS A 78 0.82 -11.22 -3.21
C LYS A 78 -0.17 -12.22 -2.58
N GLN A 79 0.13 -13.52 -2.64
CA GLN A 79 -0.75 -14.59 -2.12
C GLN A 79 -0.86 -14.61 -0.59
N TYR A 80 0.11 -14.02 0.10
CA TYR A 80 0.21 -14.03 1.55
C TYR A 80 -0.01 -12.62 2.14
N LEU A 81 -0.64 -11.72 1.37
CA LEU A 81 -1.08 -10.43 1.88
C LEU A 81 -2.12 -10.66 2.97
N GLN A 82 -1.89 -10.08 4.14
CA GLN A 82 -2.83 -10.12 5.26
C GLN A 82 -3.73 -8.88 5.24
N GLU A 83 -3.13 -7.69 5.15
CA GLU A 83 -3.86 -6.42 5.09
C GLU A 83 -3.14 -5.43 4.16
N HIS A 84 -3.90 -4.75 3.31
CA HIS A 84 -3.36 -3.69 2.47
C HIS A 84 -3.24 -2.39 3.28
N SER A 85 -2.07 -1.77 3.27
CA SER A 85 -1.77 -0.57 4.08
C SER A 85 -2.47 0.71 3.62
N GLY A 86 -3.16 0.73 2.48
CA GLY A 86 -3.58 1.96 1.79
C GLY A 86 -2.44 2.82 1.25
N LEU A 87 -1.21 2.30 1.15
CA LEU A 87 -0.06 3.04 0.64
C LEU A 87 0.58 2.38 -0.58
N ILE A 88 1.21 3.19 -1.42
CA ILE A 88 2.03 2.72 -2.53
C ILE A 88 3.33 3.52 -2.63
N GLN A 89 4.40 2.85 -3.04
CA GLN A 89 5.71 3.48 -3.23
C GLN A 89 5.86 3.95 -4.67
N ILE A 90 6.50 5.09 -4.86
CA ILE A 90 6.89 5.62 -6.16
C ILE A 90 8.40 5.85 -6.14
N ASP A 91 9.09 5.21 -7.06
CA ASP A 91 10.55 5.34 -7.19
C ASP A 91 10.86 6.15 -8.45
N ILE A 92 11.62 7.23 -8.26
CA ILE A 92 12.10 8.10 -9.33
C ILE A 92 13.63 8.10 -9.23
N ASP A 93 14.29 7.51 -10.21
CA ASP A 93 15.75 7.42 -10.29
C ASP A 93 16.30 8.34 -11.39
N ASP A 94 17.63 8.47 -11.43
CA ASP A 94 18.38 9.18 -12.50
C ASP A 94 17.95 10.65 -12.72
N LEU A 95 17.73 11.39 -11.63
CA LEU A 95 17.37 12.81 -11.68
C LEU A 95 18.59 13.70 -12.00
N GLU A 96 18.44 14.57 -13.01
CA GLU A 96 19.43 15.61 -13.33
C GLU A 96 19.41 16.75 -12.30
N ASP A 97 18.22 17.24 -11.95
CA ASP A 97 18.01 18.29 -10.94
C ASP A 97 17.11 17.77 -9.82
N TYR A 98 17.75 17.17 -8.81
CA TYR A 98 17.05 16.62 -7.65
C TYR A 98 16.22 17.68 -6.92
N ASP A 99 16.78 18.87 -6.66
CA ASP A 99 16.17 19.84 -5.76
C ASP A 99 14.92 20.47 -6.41
N SER A 100 14.98 20.78 -7.70
CA SER A 100 13.82 21.29 -8.44
C SER A 100 12.68 20.26 -8.49
N VAL A 101 13.00 19.01 -8.82
CA VAL A 101 12.01 17.93 -8.90
C VAL A 101 11.43 17.62 -7.52
N PHE A 102 12.25 17.57 -6.47
CA PHE A 102 11.79 17.35 -5.11
C PHE A 102 10.83 18.47 -4.66
N ASN A 103 11.18 19.74 -4.87
CA ASN A 103 10.31 20.88 -4.49
C ASN A 103 8.97 20.89 -5.25
N THR A 104 8.98 20.44 -6.51
CA THR A 104 7.77 20.27 -7.30
C THR A 104 6.88 19.18 -6.71
N LEU A 105 7.44 17.99 -6.46
CA LEU A 105 6.70 16.82 -5.98
C LEU A 105 6.15 16.99 -4.56
N ILE A 106 6.83 17.71 -3.66
CA ILE A 106 6.28 17.97 -2.31
C ILE A 106 5.09 18.95 -2.32
N SER A 107 4.90 19.68 -3.42
CA SER A 107 3.77 20.59 -3.61
C SER A 107 2.54 19.89 -4.20
N ASP A 108 2.70 18.64 -4.63
CA ASP A 108 1.64 17.76 -5.10
C ASP A 108 0.70 17.36 -3.95
N GLU A 109 -0.61 17.35 -4.21
CA GLU A 109 -1.62 17.06 -3.19
C GLU A 109 -1.64 15.60 -2.73
N PHE A 110 -1.14 14.65 -3.56
CA PHE A 110 -1.10 13.22 -3.27
C PHE A 110 0.20 12.77 -2.61
N THR A 111 1.25 13.60 -2.64
CA THR A 111 2.53 13.29 -1.97
C THR A 111 2.35 13.25 -0.46
N PHE A 112 2.29 12.02 0.10
CA PHE A 112 2.21 11.80 1.54
C PHE A 112 3.59 11.93 2.17
N VAL A 113 4.60 11.25 1.63
CA VAL A 113 5.98 11.28 2.12
C VAL A 113 6.92 11.36 0.92
N ALA A 114 8.00 12.14 1.02
CA ALA A 114 9.04 12.19 -0.01
C ALA A 114 10.43 12.24 0.63
N PHE A 115 11.37 11.44 0.14
CA PHE A 115 12.75 11.41 0.64
C PHE A 115 13.75 10.97 -0.41
N ARG A 116 15.02 11.31 -0.19
CA ARG A 116 16.15 10.90 -1.03
C ARG A 116 16.35 9.39 -0.99
N SER A 117 16.49 8.78 -2.15
CA SER A 117 16.71 7.33 -2.30
C SER A 117 18.03 6.87 -1.65
N PRO A 118 18.20 5.56 -1.38
CA PRO A 118 19.41 5.04 -0.73
C PRO A 118 20.72 5.43 -1.44
N SER A 119 20.72 5.39 -2.78
CA SER A 119 21.90 5.76 -3.57
C SER A 119 22.16 7.26 -3.67
N GLY A 120 21.21 8.11 -3.27
CA GLY A 120 21.38 9.57 -3.24
C GLY A 120 20.87 10.32 -4.47
N ASN A 121 20.69 9.64 -5.60
CA ASN A 121 20.39 10.28 -6.90
C ASN A 121 18.92 10.23 -7.32
N GLY A 122 18.06 9.63 -6.50
CA GLY A 122 16.63 9.48 -6.79
C GLY A 122 15.76 9.97 -5.65
N ILE A 123 14.46 10.05 -5.89
CA ILE A 123 13.42 10.37 -4.93
C ILE A 123 12.53 9.14 -4.76
N LYS A 124 12.22 8.83 -3.50
CA LYS A 124 11.17 7.88 -3.15
C LYS A 124 9.98 8.66 -2.61
N LEU A 125 8.79 8.42 -3.16
CA LEU A 125 7.54 8.96 -2.64
C LEU A 125 6.69 7.83 -2.03
N VAL A 126 5.85 8.23 -1.09
CA VAL A 126 4.72 7.45 -0.61
C VAL A 126 3.45 8.20 -0.98
N VAL A 127 2.50 7.48 -1.58
CA VAL A 127 1.19 8.01 -1.95
C VAL A 127 0.11 7.17 -1.26
N LYS A 128 -0.96 7.82 -0.78
CA LYS A 128 -2.13 7.12 -0.25
C LYS A 128 -3.01 6.67 -1.41
N ILE A 129 -3.44 5.42 -1.37
CA ILE A 129 -4.33 4.81 -2.36
C ILE A 129 -5.49 4.09 -1.67
N ASN A 130 -6.42 3.56 -2.46
CA ASN A 130 -7.49 2.75 -1.91
C ASN A 130 -6.89 1.42 -1.43
N PRO A 131 -7.16 0.97 -0.19
CA PRO A 131 -6.55 -0.23 0.37
C PRO A 131 -7.20 -1.50 -0.21
N SER A 132 -6.92 -1.81 -1.47
CA SER A 132 -7.49 -2.96 -2.17
C SER A 132 -6.45 -3.65 -3.04
N ILE A 133 -6.35 -4.97 -2.84
CA ILE A 133 -5.52 -5.86 -3.67
C ILE A 133 -5.99 -5.91 -5.14
N ASP A 134 -7.29 -5.68 -5.36
CA ASP A 134 -7.92 -5.81 -6.67
C ASP A 134 -7.67 -4.58 -7.56
N THR A 135 -7.42 -3.42 -6.96
CA THR A 135 -7.20 -2.16 -7.68
C THR A 135 -5.77 -1.67 -7.62
N HIS A 136 -4.90 -2.32 -6.84
CA HIS A 136 -3.53 -1.88 -6.60
C HIS A 136 -2.75 -1.63 -7.90
N LEU A 137 -2.86 -2.55 -8.86
CA LEU A 137 -2.16 -2.46 -10.13
C LEU A 137 -2.68 -1.29 -10.97
N GLU A 138 -3.99 -1.17 -11.10
CA GLU A 138 -4.66 -0.14 -11.89
C GLU A 138 -4.42 1.27 -11.30
N GLN A 139 -4.34 1.38 -9.97
CA GLN A 139 -3.96 2.63 -9.30
C GLN A 139 -2.49 2.97 -9.55
N PHE A 140 -1.58 1.97 -9.52
CA PHE A 140 -0.19 2.21 -9.88
C PHE A 140 -0.05 2.68 -11.34
N LEU A 141 -0.73 2.02 -12.28
CA LEU A 141 -0.69 2.40 -13.69
C LEU A 141 -1.27 3.80 -13.91
N SER A 142 -2.26 4.19 -13.11
CA SER A 142 -2.82 5.55 -13.15
C SER A 142 -1.83 6.57 -12.60
N LEU A 143 -1.11 6.25 -11.53
CA LEU A 143 -0.03 7.08 -11.00
C LEU A 143 1.14 7.20 -11.99
N GLU A 144 1.50 6.12 -12.70
CA GLU A 144 2.53 6.16 -13.75
C GLU A 144 2.16 7.14 -14.87
N LYS A 145 0.90 7.11 -15.31
CA LYS A 145 0.37 8.08 -16.27
C LYS A 145 0.33 9.49 -15.69
N TYR A 146 -0.15 9.65 -14.46
CA TYR A 146 -0.25 10.94 -13.77
C TYR A 146 1.10 11.65 -13.67
N TYR A 147 2.13 10.96 -13.17
CA TYR A 147 3.46 11.55 -13.05
C TYR A 147 4.10 11.87 -14.41
N LEU A 148 3.80 11.07 -15.44
CA LEU A 148 4.26 11.33 -16.79
C LEU A 148 3.54 12.53 -17.42
N ASP A 149 2.22 12.62 -17.31
CA ASP A 149 1.41 13.64 -17.96
C ASP A 149 1.57 15.01 -17.26
N GLU A 150 1.56 15.04 -15.92
CA GLU A 150 1.60 16.29 -15.14
C GLU A 150 3.01 16.84 -14.95
N TYR A 151 4.00 15.95 -14.80
CA TYR A 151 5.36 16.34 -14.44
C TYR A 151 6.41 15.93 -15.48
N ASN A 152 6.04 15.17 -16.52
CA ASN A 152 6.98 14.54 -17.45
C ASN A 152 8.02 13.66 -16.74
N ILE A 153 7.59 13.00 -15.64
CA ILE A 153 8.43 12.12 -14.81
C ILE A 153 8.01 10.68 -15.03
N LYS A 154 8.98 9.83 -15.40
CA LYS A 154 8.80 8.37 -15.44
C LYS A 154 9.14 7.77 -14.08
N ILE A 155 8.23 6.95 -13.56
CA ILE A 155 8.39 6.22 -12.30
C ILE A 155 8.79 4.77 -12.58
N ASP A 156 9.49 4.10 -11.64
CA ASP A 156 9.89 2.70 -11.81
C ASP A 156 8.67 1.77 -11.82
N SER A 157 8.34 1.22 -12.99
CA SER A 157 7.21 0.31 -13.20
C SER A 157 7.30 -0.99 -12.38
N ALA A 158 8.43 -1.32 -11.75
CA ALA A 158 8.54 -2.45 -10.83
C ALA A 158 7.79 -2.21 -9.50
N CYS A 159 7.48 -0.95 -9.17
CA CYS A 159 6.73 -0.58 -7.97
C CYS A 159 5.24 -0.94 -8.02
N LYS A 160 4.74 -1.45 -9.15
CA LYS A 160 3.38 -2.00 -9.29
C LYS A 160 3.13 -3.32 -8.56
N ASP A 161 4.19 -4.01 -8.14
CA ASP A 161 4.07 -5.25 -7.37
C ASP A 161 3.76 -4.92 -5.90
N ILE A 162 2.60 -5.38 -5.43
CA ILE A 162 2.13 -5.17 -4.05
C ILE A 162 3.11 -5.71 -3.00
N ALA A 163 3.91 -6.73 -3.34
CA ALA A 163 4.91 -7.31 -2.44
C ALA A 163 6.32 -6.71 -2.66
N ARG A 164 6.43 -5.59 -3.39
CA ARG A 164 7.71 -4.93 -3.66
C ARG A 164 8.29 -4.34 -2.39
N CYS A 165 9.53 -4.75 -2.07
CA CYS A 165 10.29 -4.14 -0.99
C CYS A 165 10.77 -2.73 -1.37
N MET A 166 10.45 -1.76 -0.52
CA MET A 166 11.05 -0.43 -0.48
C MET A 166 12.27 -0.46 0.44
N LEU A 167 13.48 -0.31 -0.11
CA LEU A 167 14.69 -0.13 0.70
C LEU A 167 14.63 1.19 1.47
N LEU A 168 14.96 1.12 2.76
CA LEU A 168 15.04 2.30 3.61
C LEU A 168 16.29 3.11 3.30
N SER A 169 16.19 4.42 3.52
CA SER A 169 17.24 5.40 3.26
C SER A 169 17.50 6.22 4.52
N TYR A 170 18.50 7.10 4.46
CA TYR A 170 18.71 8.15 5.44
C TYR A 170 18.57 9.51 4.75
N ASP A 171 17.61 10.29 5.21
CA ASP A 171 17.33 11.64 4.73
C ASP A 171 16.77 12.53 5.85
N PRO A 172 17.59 13.40 6.47
CA PRO A 172 17.13 14.31 7.51
C PRO A 172 16.10 15.33 7.01
N ASN A 173 16.03 15.55 5.68
CA ASN A 173 15.13 16.50 5.02
C ASN A 173 13.85 15.86 4.46
N ILE A 174 13.56 14.60 4.82
CA ILE A 174 12.30 13.92 4.45
C ILE A 174 11.08 14.84 4.63
N TYR A 175 10.24 14.88 3.61
CA TYR A 175 8.97 15.59 3.62
C TYR A 175 7.84 14.66 4.04
N CYS A 176 6.86 15.20 4.74
CA CYS A 176 5.63 14.48 5.10
C CYS A 176 4.45 15.46 5.11
N ASN A 177 3.37 15.11 4.43
CA ASN A 177 2.08 15.79 4.44
C ASN A 177 0.98 14.83 4.94
N PRO A 178 0.68 14.81 6.26
CA PRO A 178 -0.37 13.95 6.80
C PRO A 178 -1.75 14.16 6.19
N PHE A 179 -1.99 15.32 5.58
CA PHE A 179 -3.24 15.70 4.94
C PHE A 179 -3.24 15.50 3.42
N SER A 180 -2.24 14.79 2.87
CA SER A 180 -2.26 14.43 1.46
C SER A 180 -3.54 13.69 1.10
N GLU A 181 -4.06 13.96 -0.09
CA GLU A 181 -5.25 13.31 -0.62
C GLU A 181 -5.00 11.82 -0.92
N VAL A 182 -6.08 11.05 -0.94
CA VAL A 182 -6.04 9.65 -1.40
C VAL A 182 -6.17 9.66 -2.91
N TYR A 183 -5.19 9.11 -3.60
CA TYR A 183 -5.25 8.91 -5.04
C TYR A 183 -6.20 7.76 -5.36
N ALA A 184 -7.40 8.08 -5.83
CA ALA A 184 -8.47 7.11 -6.07
C ALA A 184 -8.62 6.69 -7.54
N GLU A 185 -7.93 7.37 -8.46
CA GLU A 185 -8.05 7.13 -9.89
C GLU A 185 -7.51 5.75 -10.30
N LEU A 186 -8.15 5.19 -11.32
CA LEU A 186 -7.80 3.90 -11.90
C LEU A 186 -7.49 4.10 -13.37
N TYR A 187 -6.38 3.53 -13.81
CA TYR A 187 -6.08 3.41 -15.21
C TYR A 187 -6.04 1.93 -15.55
N ILE A 188 -7.07 1.52 -16.27
CA ILE A 188 -7.07 0.27 -16.99
C ILE A 188 -6.51 0.66 -18.36
N PRO A 189 -5.28 0.25 -18.71
CA PRO A 189 -4.78 0.47 -20.05
C PRO A 189 -5.84 -0.04 -21.01
N GLU A 190 -6.16 0.75 -22.03
CA GLU A 190 -6.83 0.16 -23.18
C GLU A 190 -6.04 -1.10 -23.50
N ILE A 191 -6.74 -2.23 -23.55
CA ILE A 191 -6.22 -3.38 -24.26
C ILE A 191 -6.03 -2.81 -25.66
N LYS A 192 -4.83 -2.28 -25.94
CA LYS A 192 -4.37 -2.16 -27.31
C LYS A 192 -4.54 -3.58 -27.76
N GLU A 193 -5.54 -3.79 -28.61
CA GLU A 193 -5.51 -4.90 -29.52
C GLU A 193 -4.09 -4.84 -30.07
N THR A 194 -3.21 -5.69 -29.55
CA THR A 194 -2.10 -6.19 -30.34
C THR A 194 -2.76 -6.47 -31.66
N PRO A 195 -2.40 -5.70 -32.71
CA PRO A 195 -3.25 -5.47 -33.87
C PRO A 195 -3.95 -6.76 -34.17
N GLU A 196 -5.29 -6.78 -34.10
CA GLU A 196 -6.07 -8.01 -34.28
C GLU A 196 -5.35 -8.79 -35.37
N LYS A 197 -4.61 -9.82 -34.96
CA LYS A 197 -4.47 -10.94 -35.85
C LYS A 197 -5.93 -11.33 -35.89
N HIS A 198 -6.61 -10.98 -36.98
CA HIS A 198 -7.83 -11.63 -37.36
C HIS A 198 -7.45 -13.10 -37.40
N HIS A 199 -7.56 -13.77 -36.25
CA HIS A 199 -7.42 -15.20 -36.16
C HIS A 199 -8.64 -15.62 -36.94
N ARG A 200 -8.42 -16.10 -38.17
CA ARG A 200 -9.47 -16.73 -38.94
C ARG A 200 -10.08 -17.76 -38.01
N VAL A 201 -11.31 -17.50 -37.56
CA VAL A 201 -12.07 -18.49 -36.80
C VAL A 201 -12.35 -19.58 -37.80
N ASN A 202 -11.56 -20.65 -37.70
CA ASN A 202 -11.66 -21.77 -38.63
C ASN A 202 -12.72 -22.76 -38.12
N TYR A 203 -12.94 -22.82 -36.81
CA TYR A 203 -13.78 -23.83 -36.17
C TYR A 203 -14.63 -23.24 -35.04
N LYS A 204 -15.90 -23.63 -34.98
CA LYS A 204 -16.88 -23.18 -33.98
C LYS A 204 -17.48 -24.38 -33.25
N ILE A 205 -17.45 -24.34 -31.92
CA ILE A 205 -17.99 -25.38 -31.05
C ILE A 205 -19.25 -24.83 -30.38
N ASN A 206 -20.42 -25.39 -30.69
CA ASN A 206 -21.66 -25.08 -30.01
C ASN A 206 -21.85 -26.03 -28.82
N LEU A 207 -21.92 -25.49 -27.60
CA LEU A 207 -22.09 -26.30 -26.40
C LEU A 207 -23.51 -26.26 -25.88
N ASN A 208 -24.02 -27.43 -25.47
CA ASN A 208 -25.33 -27.58 -24.81
C ASN A 208 -25.22 -27.71 -23.28
N SER A 209 -23.99 -27.73 -22.75
CA SER A 209 -23.66 -27.96 -21.35
C SER A 209 -22.68 -26.89 -20.87
N ASN A 210 -22.88 -26.41 -19.63
CA ASN A 210 -21.96 -25.48 -18.96
C ASN A 210 -20.98 -26.22 -18.02
N ASN A 211 -20.87 -27.55 -18.13
CA ASN A 211 -19.93 -28.35 -17.35
C ASN A 211 -18.52 -28.23 -17.92
N ASP A 212 -17.55 -27.87 -17.06
CA ASP A 212 -16.13 -27.71 -17.41
C ASP A 212 -15.56 -28.93 -18.15
N LYS A 213 -15.92 -30.15 -17.75
CA LYS A 213 -15.44 -31.38 -18.41
C LYS A 213 -15.94 -31.50 -19.85
N ASP A 214 -17.21 -31.17 -20.08
CA ASP A 214 -17.80 -31.24 -21.42
C ASP A 214 -17.20 -30.16 -22.33
N ILE A 215 -16.98 -28.96 -21.79
CA ILE A 215 -16.30 -27.87 -22.50
C ILE A 215 -14.89 -28.30 -22.92
N ILE A 216 -14.11 -28.85 -21.97
CA ILE A 216 -12.73 -29.30 -22.20
C ILE A 216 -12.67 -30.45 -23.21
N GLU A 217 -13.57 -31.43 -23.12
CA GLU A 217 -13.61 -32.56 -24.07
C GLU A 217 -13.89 -32.07 -25.50
N ASN A 218 -14.93 -31.26 -25.70
CA ASN A 218 -15.27 -30.76 -27.03
C ASN A 218 -14.16 -29.88 -27.62
N LEU A 219 -13.54 -29.04 -26.79
CA LEU A 219 -12.40 -28.22 -27.19
C LEU A 219 -11.18 -29.07 -27.57
N THR A 220 -10.89 -30.12 -26.79
CA THR A 220 -9.79 -31.03 -27.06
C THR A 220 -10.04 -31.82 -28.35
N LEU A 221 -11.24 -32.34 -28.56
CA LEU A 221 -11.59 -33.07 -29.79
C LEU A 221 -11.43 -32.20 -31.03
N GLU A 222 -11.83 -30.93 -30.98
CA GLU A 222 -11.70 -30.02 -32.13
C GLU A 222 -10.24 -29.68 -32.43
N ILE A 223 -9.42 -29.50 -31.40
CA ILE A 223 -7.97 -29.31 -31.55
C ILE A 223 -7.32 -30.56 -32.14
N GLU A 224 -7.72 -31.75 -31.69
CA GLU A 224 -7.20 -33.02 -32.18
C GLU A 224 -7.56 -33.28 -33.63
N ARG A 225 -8.82 -33.05 -34.01
CA ARG A 225 -9.31 -33.23 -35.38
C ARG A 225 -8.55 -32.38 -36.39
N ASN A 226 -8.15 -31.19 -35.99
CA ASN A 226 -7.52 -30.20 -36.85
C ASN A 226 -5.99 -30.13 -36.66
N ASN A 227 -5.41 -30.98 -35.81
CA ASN A 227 -3.97 -31.02 -35.49
C ASN A 227 -3.39 -29.64 -35.10
N ILE A 228 -4.08 -28.91 -34.23
CA ILE A 228 -3.71 -27.55 -33.84
C ILE A 228 -2.76 -27.60 -32.64
N ASP A 229 -1.57 -27.00 -32.73
CA ASP A 229 -0.71 -26.79 -31.56
C ASP A 229 -1.11 -25.51 -30.82
N ILE A 230 -1.86 -25.66 -29.73
CA ILE A 230 -2.21 -24.54 -28.84
C ILE A 230 -1.20 -24.30 -27.72
N THR A 231 -0.17 -25.14 -27.64
CA THR A 231 0.82 -25.14 -26.54
C THR A 231 2.11 -24.40 -26.88
N ASP A 232 2.14 -23.69 -28.01
CA ASP A 232 3.31 -22.93 -28.45
C ASP A 232 3.75 -21.90 -27.38
N GLY A 233 5.03 -21.97 -27.03
CA GLY A 233 5.63 -21.23 -25.93
C GLY A 233 5.38 -21.86 -24.55
N TYR A 234 6.46 -21.96 -23.75
CA TYR A 234 6.44 -22.53 -22.40
C TYR A 234 5.36 -21.93 -21.48
N ILE A 235 5.08 -20.63 -21.62
CA ILE A 235 4.08 -19.93 -20.80
C ILE A 235 2.66 -20.41 -21.12
N ASN A 236 2.31 -20.62 -22.39
CA ASN A 236 0.98 -21.11 -22.77
C ASN A 236 0.79 -22.56 -22.34
N TRP A 237 1.82 -23.39 -22.53
CA TRP A 237 1.83 -24.76 -22.06
C TRP A 237 1.55 -24.86 -20.55
N ILE A 238 2.21 -24.02 -19.73
CA ILE A 238 1.97 -23.96 -18.28
C ILE A 238 0.56 -23.46 -17.94
N ARG A 239 0.06 -22.43 -18.65
CA ARG A 239 -1.30 -21.90 -18.44
C ARG A 239 -2.38 -22.91 -18.77
N ILE A 240 -2.24 -23.67 -19.85
CA ILE A 240 -3.14 -24.78 -20.20
C ILE A 240 -3.13 -25.83 -19.10
N GLY A 241 -1.94 -26.23 -18.64
CA GLY A 241 -1.81 -27.22 -17.59
C GLY A 241 -2.45 -26.79 -16.26
N PHE A 242 -2.27 -25.53 -15.84
CA PHE A 242 -2.96 -25.00 -14.66
C PHE A 242 -4.49 -24.92 -14.86
N SER A 243 -4.95 -24.50 -16.04
CA SER A 243 -6.38 -24.45 -16.36
C SER A 243 -7.04 -25.83 -16.24
N LEU A 244 -6.40 -26.88 -16.77
CA LEU A 244 -6.88 -28.26 -16.68
C LEU A 244 -6.82 -28.80 -15.26
N ALA A 245 -5.74 -28.52 -14.52
CA ALA A 245 -5.60 -28.90 -13.13
C ALA A 245 -6.66 -28.23 -12.24
N THR A 246 -7.03 -26.98 -12.51
CA THR A 246 -8.07 -26.25 -11.76
C THR A 246 -9.45 -26.81 -12.04
N ALA A 247 -9.76 -27.10 -13.32
CA ALA A 247 -11.07 -27.57 -13.72
C ALA A 247 -11.30 -29.06 -13.39
N LEU A 248 -10.30 -29.93 -13.58
CA LEU A 248 -10.47 -31.38 -13.57
C LEU A 248 -9.54 -32.12 -12.59
N GLY A 249 -8.63 -31.42 -11.89
CA GLY A 249 -7.64 -32.04 -11.01
C GLY A 249 -6.75 -33.03 -11.77
N GLU A 250 -6.47 -34.18 -11.16
CA GLU A 250 -5.66 -35.26 -11.77
C GLU A 250 -6.23 -35.77 -13.10
N SER A 251 -7.56 -35.74 -13.26
CA SER A 251 -8.22 -36.13 -14.52
C SER A 251 -7.86 -35.19 -15.68
N GLY A 252 -7.38 -33.99 -15.40
CA GLY A 252 -6.87 -33.04 -16.40
C GLY A 252 -5.56 -33.48 -17.08
N ARG A 253 -4.85 -34.47 -16.51
CA ARG A 253 -3.56 -34.95 -17.02
C ARG A 253 -3.68 -35.51 -18.42
N ASP A 254 -4.71 -36.33 -18.66
CA ASP A 254 -4.96 -36.92 -19.97
C ASP A 254 -5.15 -35.84 -21.05
N TYR A 255 -5.98 -34.83 -20.75
CA TYR A 255 -6.18 -33.68 -21.62
C TYR A 255 -4.89 -32.89 -21.85
N PHE A 256 -4.05 -32.77 -20.83
CA PHE A 256 -2.77 -32.08 -20.96
C PHE A 256 -1.84 -32.80 -21.95
N HIS A 257 -1.79 -34.14 -21.92
CA HIS A 257 -1.07 -34.93 -22.91
C HIS A 257 -1.69 -34.82 -24.31
N ARG A 258 -3.02 -34.94 -24.42
CA ARG A 258 -3.75 -34.84 -25.69
C ARG A 258 -3.54 -33.51 -26.39
N LEU A 259 -3.50 -32.41 -25.65
CA LEU A 259 -3.24 -31.07 -26.19
C LEU A 259 -1.75 -30.83 -26.47
N SER A 260 -0.86 -31.34 -25.63
CA SER A 260 0.59 -31.13 -25.79
C SER A 260 1.22 -31.93 -26.93
N ARG A 261 0.60 -33.03 -27.37
CA ARG A 261 1.20 -33.94 -28.38
C ARG A 261 1.41 -33.32 -29.75
N PHE A 262 0.75 -32.21 -30.05
CA PHE A 262 0.87 -31.49 -31.32
C PHE A 262 2.11 -30.60 -31.37
N ASN A 263 2.76 -30.33 -30.23
CA ASN A 263 4.01 -29.61 -30.19
C ASN A 263 5.20 -30.51 -30.57
N GLY A 264 6.07 -30.03 -31.47
CA GLY A 264 7.26 -30.78 -31.90
C GLY A 264 8.26 -31.10 -30.78
N GLY A 265 8.22 -30.33 -29.68
CA GLY A 265 9.00 -30.54 -28.47
C GLY A 265 8.37 -31.49 -27.45
N TYR A 266 7.18 -32.05 -27.71
CA TYR A 266 6.47 -32.89 -26.76
C TYR A 266 7.27 -34.13 -26.36
N ARG A 267 7.37 -34.37 -25.06
CA ARG A 267 7.94 -35.58 -24.45
C ARG A 267 6.98 -36.06 -23.36
N PRO A 268 6.44 -37.29 -23.45
CA PRO A 268 5.47 -37.79 -22.46
C PRO A 268 5.98 -37.69 -21.02
N ARG A 269 7.24 -38.01 -20.79
CA ARG A 269 7.85 -37.95 -19.44
C ARG A 269 7.92 -36.54 -18.87
N ASP A 270 8.25 -35.54 -19.70
CA ASP A 270 8.35 -34.15 -19.25
C ASP A 270 6.97 -33.54 -19.03
N CYS A 271 6.01 -33.89 -19.89
CA CYS A 271 4.61 -33.53 -19.74
C CYS A 271 4.00 -34.07 -18.44
N ASP A 272 4.25 -35.34 -18.14
CA ASP A 272 3.77 -35.98 -16.93
C ASP A 272 4.38 -35.35 -15.66
N LYS A 273 5.71 -35.17 -15.67
CA LYS A 273 6.43 -34.48 -14.59
C LYS A 273 5.90 -33.05 -14.40
N GLN A 274 5.66 -32.33 -15.48
CA GLN A 274 5.16 -30.97 -15.43
C GLN A 274 3.75 -30.93 -14.84
N PHE A 275 2.82 -31.79 -15.28
CA PHE A 275 1.45 -31.80 -14.76
C PHE A 275 1.38 -32.14 -13.28
N THR A 276 2.20 -33.09 -12.81
CA THR A 276 2.36 -33.39 -11.38
C THR A 276 2.80 -32.15 -10.60
N ASN A 277 3.77 -31.39 -11.12
CA ASN A 277 4.20 -30.14 -10.48
C ASN A 277 3.10 -29.08 -10.50
N LEU A 278 2.31 -29.00 -11.57
CA LEU A 278 1.21 -28.04 -11.68
C LEU A 278 0.11 -28.34 -10.67
N LEU A 279 -0.27 -29.61 -10.47
CA LEU A 279 -1.25 -30.01 -9.46
C LEU A 279 -0.82 -29.64 -8.03
N ILE A 280 0.45 -29.86 -7.71
CA ILE A 280 1.01 -29.50 -6.39
C ILE A 280 1.03 -27.99 -6.19
N ARG A 281 1.34 -27.22 -7.24
CA ARG A 281 1.50 -25.76 -7.19
C ARG A 281 0.23 -25.00 -7.57
N ASN A 282 -0.88 -25.70 -7.79
CA ASN A 282 -2.10 -25.09 -8.31
C ASN A 282 -2.82 -24.31 -7.21
N ASN A 283 -2.72 -22.99 -7.26
CA ASN A 283 -3.45 -22.06 -6.38
C ASN A 283 -4.85 -21.68 -6.92
N ARG A 284 -5.30 -22.31 -8.01
CA ARG A 284 -6.59 -22.09 -8.69
C ARG A 284 -6.79 -20.70 -9.30
N ALA A 285 -5.73 -19.89 -9.42
CA ALA A 285 -5.82 -18.56 -10.05
C ALA A 285 -6.08 -18.61 -11.57
N ILE A 286 -5.69 -19.70 -12.23
CA ILE A 286 -5.90 -19.92 -13.66
C ILE A 286 -7.10 -20.84 -13.83
N THR A 287 -8.17 -20.32 -14.42
CA THR A 287 -9.46 -21.01 -14.64
C THR A 287 -9.62 -21.45 -16.10
N LEU A 288 -10.68 -22.23 -16.38
CA LEU A 288 -11.05 -22.71 -17.72
C LEU A 288 -11.12 -21.60 -18.79
N GLY A 289 -11.44 -20.36 -18.40
CA GLY A 289 -11.44 -19.21 -19.31
C GLY A 289 -10.10 -18.99 -20.01
N THR A 290 -8.99 -19.39 -19.37
CA THR A 290 -7.64 -19.28 -19.96
C THR A 290 -7.44 -20.28 -21.10
N LEU A 291 -7.90 -21.52 -20.96
CA LEU A 291 -7.85 -22.53 -22.02
C LEU A 291 -8.74 -22.13 -23.21
N ILE A 292 -9.95 -21.62 -22.95
CA ILE A 292 -10.86 -21.13 -23.99
C ILE A 292 -10.23 -19.97 -24.75
N TYR A 293 -9.61 -19.03 -24.04
CA TYR A 293 -8.89 -17.91 -24.65
C TYR A 293 -7.74 -18.40 -25.54
N ILE A 294 -6.89 -19.31 -25.05
CA ILE A 294 -5.76 -19.85 -25.82
C ILE A 294 -6.24 -20.61 -27.06
N ALA A 295 -7.33 -21.38 -26.95
CA ALA A 295 -7.94 -22.05 -28.11
C ALA A 295 -8.47 -21.06 -29.16
N ARG A 296 -9.11 -19.97 -28.73
CA ARG A 296 -9.59 -18.89 -29.61
C ARG A 296 -8.43 -18.21 -30.34
N MET A 297 -7.33 -17.97 -29.64
CA MET A 297 -6.10 -17.45 -30.23
C MET A 297 -5.46 -18.41 -31.25
N ASN A 298 -5.89 -19.66 -31.29
CA ASN A 298 -5.47 -20.66 -32.28
C ASN A 298 -6.59 -21.03 -33.27
N GLY A 299 -7.64 -20.20 -33.36
CA GLY A 299 -8.71 -20.33 -34.36
C GLY A 299 -9.88 -21.24 -34.00
N VAL A 300 -10.00 -21.64 -32.72
CA VAL A 300 -11.10 -22.49 -32.20
C VAL A 300 -11.99 -21.67 -31.26
N GLU A 301 -13.22 -21.37 -31.67
CA GLU A 301 -14.16 -20.54 -30.90
C GLU A 301 -15.24 -21.40 -30.21
N VAL A 302 -15.49 -21.14 -28.92
CA VAL A 302 -16.55 -21.79 -28.14
C VAL A 302 -17.75 -20.85 -28.01
N ILE A 303 -18.93 -21.35 -28.37
CA ILE A 303 -20.20 -20.60 -28.29
C ILE A 303 -21.07 -21.20 -27.18
N PHE A 304 -21.40 -20.36 -26.20
CA PHE A 304 -22.27 -20.71 -25.07
C PHE A 304 -23.74 -20.34 -25.35
N PRO A 305 -24.70 -21.07 -24.78
CA PRO A 305 -26.11 -20.72 -24.88
C PRO A 305 -26.40 -19.41 -24.13
N SER A 306 -26.95 -18.42 -24.82
CA SER A 306 -27.22 -17.06 -24.33
C SER A 306 -28.25 -17.03 -23.20
N GLN A 307 -27.89 -16.51 -22.02
CA GLN A 307 -28.86 -15.95 -21.07
C GLN A 307 -29.28 -14.56 -21.56
N LYS A 308 -30.40 -14.47 -22.28
CA LYS A 308 -31.02 -13.20 -22.65
C LYS A 308 -31.77 -12.58 -21.46
N ASP A 309 -31.75 -11.25 -21.42
CA ASP A 309 -32.71 -10.33 -20.79
C ASP A 309 -32.56 -9.97 -19.30
N LYS A 310 -31.61 -9.08 -18.99
CA LYS A 310 -31.86 -7.90 -18.12
C LYS A 310 -31.01 -6.71 -18.57
N LYS A 311 -31.62 -5.76 -19.29
CA LYS A 311 -31.07 -4.40 -19.45
C LYS A 311 -31.35 -3.59 -18.18
N PRO A 312 -30.39 -2.82 -17.64
CA PRO A 312 -30.69 -1.60 -16.92
C PRO A 312 -30.58 -0.42 -17.89
N THR A 313 -31.63 0.37 -17.88
CA THR A 313 -31.87 1.60 -18.63
C THR A 313 -30.89 2.70 -18.21
N LEU A 314 -30.33 3.41 -19.19
CA LEU A 314 -29.63 4.68 -19.00
C LEU A 314 -30.58 5.70 -18.32
N SER A 315 -30.21 6.21 -17.15
CA SER A 315 -30.73 7.48 -16.65
C SER A 315 -29.59 8.50 -16.57
N ALA A 316 -29.73 9.56 -17.34
CA ALA A 316 -28.95 10.77 -17.21
C ALA A 316 -29.54 11.62 -16.07
N SER A 317 -28.72 12.05 -15.09
CA SER A 317 -28.93 13.33 -14.40
C SER A 317 -27.71 13.80 -13.60
N THR A 318 -27.13 14.88 -14.12
CA THR A 318 -26.70 16.11 -13.43
C THR A 318 -25.49 16.14 -12.48
N LYS A 319 -24.50 16.92 -12.95
CA LYS A 319 -23.45 17.63 -12.22
C LYS A 319 -23.97 18.35 -10.95
N SER A 320 -23.49 17.98 -9.76
CA SER A 320 -23.57 18.83 -8.55
C SER A 320 -22.42 18.64 -7.54
N GLY A 321 -21.33 17.96 -7.91
CA GLY A 321 -20.28 17.52 -6.97
C GLY A 321 -19.38 18.60 -6.35
N TYR A 322 -19.40 19.85 -6.84
CA TYR A 322 -18.43 20.87 -6.42
C TYR A 322 -18.75 21.58 -5.09
N ASN A 323 -19.91 21.33 -4.47
CA ASN A 323 -20.42 22.20 -3.40
C ASN A 323 -20.46 21.59 -1.98
N LYS A 324 -19.93 20.37 -1.77
CA LYS A 324 -19.94 19.68 -0.46
C LYS A 324 -18.56 19.48 0.20
N SER A 325 -17.46 19.78 -0.51
CA SER A 325 -16.10 19.56 0.01
C SER A 325 -15.79 20.38 1.28
N ALA A 326 -16.09 21.69 1.25
CA ALA A 326 -15.82 22.59 2.38
C ALA A 326 -16.65 22.24 3.64
N LEU A 327 -17.86 21.71 3.48
CA LEU A 327 -18.66 21.22 4.60
C LEU A 327 -18.06 19.95 5.19
N SER A 328 -17.61 19.02 4.34
CA SER A 328 -16.94 17.79 4.77
C SER A 328 -15.69 18.09 5.60
N GLU A 329 -14.86 19.04 5.16
CA GLU A 329 -13.68 19.48 5.90
C GLU A 329 -14.03 20.13 7.25
N ALA A 330 -15.04 20.99 7.29
CA ALA A 330 -15.47 21.65 8.53
C ALA A 330 -15.97 20.64 9.58
N ILE A 331 -16.73 19.64 9.14
CA ILE A 331 -17.25 18.56 9.99
C ILE A 331 -16.11 17.65 10.47
N LYS A 332 -15.17 17.27 9.59
CA LYS A 332 -13.98 16.48 9.95
C LYS A 332 -13.12 17.20 10.99
N ARG A 333 -12.93 18.52 10.83
CA ARG A 333 -12.18 19.37 11.77
C ARG A 333 -12.84 19.42 13.14
N LYS A 334 -14.16 19.61 13.21
CA LYS A 334 -14.88 19.64 14.48
C LYS A 334 -14.83 18.29 15.20
N ARG A 335 -14.92 17.19 14.45
CA ARG A 335 -14.73 15.83 15.00
C ARG A 335 -13.37 15.70 15.67
N LEU A 336 -12.30 16.15 15.02
CA LEU A 336 -10.94 16.08 15.55
C LEU A 336 -10.77 16.96 16.80
N GLU A 337 -11.31 18.17 16.81
CA GLU A 337 -11.29 19.08 17.96
C GLU A 337 -11.93 18.42 19.20
N LEU A 338 -13.12 17.83 19.05
CA LEU A 338 -13.84 17.18 20.14
C LEU A 338 -13.11 15.93 20.66
N ALA A 339 -12.53 15.13 19.75
CA ALA A 339 -11.75 13.95 20.12
C ALA A 339 -10.49 14.34 20.91
N ASN A 340 -9.77 15.36 20.46
CA ASN A 340 -8.58 15.89 21.15
C ASN A 340 -8.93 16.41 22.55
N LYS A 341 -10.07 17.10 22.69
CA LYS A 341 -10.56 17.58 23.99
C LYS A 341 -10.90 16.42 24.94
N ALA A 342 -11.36 15.29 24.40
CA ALA A 342 -11.69 14.09 25.16
C ALA A 342 -10.50 13.13 25.34
N GLY A 343 -9.34 13.40 24.74
CA GLY A 343 -8.17 12.51 24.76
C GLY A 343 -8.38 11.18 24.01
N ASN A 344 -9.34 11.12 23.07
CA ASN A 344 -9.73 9.89 22.38
C ASN A 344 -9.58 10.04 20.85
N PRO A 345 -9.46 8.93 20.09
CA PRO A 345 -9.40 8.96 18.62
C PRO A 345 -10.65 9.59 17.96
N ALA A 346 -10.48 10.28 16.83
CA ALA A 346 -11.57 11.02 16.17
C ALA A 346 -12.84 10.18 15.86
N TYR A 347 -12.67 8.91 15.47
CA TYR A 347 -13.81 8.04 15.14
C TYR A 347 -14.69 7.70 16.35
N THR A 348 -14.22 7.90 17.59
CA THR A 348 -15.03 7.65 18.79
C THR A 348 -16.15 8.67 18.97
N ILE A 349 -16.01 9.84 18.34
CA ILE A 349 -17.06 10.86 18.26
C ILE A 349 -18.10 10.40 17.23
N PHE A 350 -17.69 10.24 15.96
CA PHE A 350 -18.51 9.72 14.85
C PHE A 350 -17.66 9.00 13.81
N SER A 351 -18.19 7.93 13.20
CA SER A 351 -17.53 7.21 12.10
C SER A 351 -17.44 8.05 10.82
N ASN A 352 -16.56 7.69 9.87
CA ASN A 352 -16.50 8.36 8.57
C ASN A 352 -17.84 8.29 7.83
N LYS A 353 -18.47 7.11 7.84
CA LYS A 353 -19.83 6.91 7.28
C LYS A 353 -20.87 7.86 7.89
N THR A 354 -20.81 8.08 9.21
CA THR A 354 -21.69 9.04 9.89
C THR A 354 -21.41 10.49 9.45
N LEU A 355 -20.14 10.86 9.23
CA LEU A 355 -19.80 12.20 8.73
C LEU A 355 -20.22 12.40 7.27
N ASP A 356 -20.02 11.39 6.42
CA ASP A 356 -20.45 11.41 5.03
C ASP A 356 -21.97 11.58 4.96
N GLU A 357 -22.70 10.89 5.82
CA GLU A 357 -24.15 11.02 5.92
C GLU A 357 -24.60 12.38 6.49
N LEU A 358 -23.84 12.99 7.41
CA LEU A 358 -24.08 14.38 7.86
C LEU A 358 -23.89 15.40 6.72
N VAL A 359 -22.89 15.19 5.86
CA VAL A 359 -22.63 16.03 4.67
C VAL A 359 -23.68 15.77 3.59
N GLU A 360 -24.13 14.53 3.47
CA GLU A 360 -25.11 14.13 2.48
C GLU A 360 -26.50 14.69 2.82
N ARG A 361 -26.95 14.44 4.06
CA ARG A 361 -28.30 14.76 4.54
C ARG A 361 -28.44 16.16 5.14
N MET A 362 -27.33 16.78 5.57
CA MET A 362 -27.28 18.13 6.14
C MET A 362 -28.40 18.42 7.16
N PRO A 363 -28.47 17.65 8.27
CA PRO A 363 -29.52 17.82 9.27
C PRO A 363 -29.50 19.23 9.88
N LYS A 364 -30.69 19.81 10.07
CA LYS A 364 -30.87 21.17 10.61
C LYS A 364 -31.46 21.17 12.01
N THR A 365 -31.99 20.04 12.47
CA THR A 365 -32.62 19.87 13.79
C THR A 365 -31.99 18.68 14.53
N GLU A 366 -32.13 18.64 15.86
CA GLU A 366 -31.66 17.49 16.65
C GLU A 366 -32.39 16.20 16.29
N VAL A 367 -33.66 16.29 15.88
CA VAL A 367 -34.44 15.14 15.40
C VAL A 367 -33.83 14.58 14.11
N GLU A 368 -33.55 15.45 13.13
CA GLU A 368 -32.88 15.03 11.89
C GLU A 368 -31.44 14.54 12.12
N PHE A 369 -30.76 15.06 13.14
CA PHE A 369 -29.42 14.62 13.54
C PHE A 369 -29.46 13.22 14.18
N LEU A 370 -30.49 12.90 14.95
CA LEU A 370 -30.70 11.58 15.55
C LEU A 370 -30.99 10.50 14.49
N ASP A 371 -31.63 10.86 13.37
CA ASP A 371 -31.94 9.95 12.26
C ASP A 371 -30.74 9.59 11.37
N ILE A 372 -29.56 10.17 11.64
CA ILE A 372 -28.31 9.84 10.94
C ILE A 372 -27.74 8.52 11.46
N TYR A 373 -27.33 7.65 10.53
CA TYR A 373 -26.71 6.38 10.88
C TYR A 373 -25.54 6.51 11.86
N GLY A 374 -25.62 5.80 12.99
CA GLY A 374 -24.58 5.74 14.01
C GLY A 374 -24.68 6.83 15.10
N ILE A 375 -25.72 7.66 15.08
CA ILE A 375 -26.04 8.64 16.11
C ILE A 375 -27.14 8.06 17.03
N SER A 376 -26.76 7.68 18.26
CA SER A 376 -27.72 7.30 19.30
C SER A 376 -28.19 8.53 20.07
N GLN A 377 -29.27 8.42 20.86
CA GLN A 377 -29.76 9.53 21.70
C GLN A 377 -28.63 10.14 22.54
N LYS A 378 -27.84 9.30 23.21
CA LYS A 378 -26.67 9.72 24.00
C LYS A 378 -25.63 10.51 23.20
N ARG A 379 -25.42 10.17 21.92
CA ARG A 379 -24.47 10.89 21.03
C ARG A 379 -25.09 12.16 20.46
N CYS A 380 -26.39 12.16 20.22
CA CYS A 380 -27.13 13.36 19.84
C CYS A 380 -27.00 14.41 20.95
N ASP A 381 -27.33 14.04 22.19
CA ASP A 381 -27.23 14.91 23.37
C ASP A 381 -25.80 15.45 23.58
N ALA A 382 -24.79 14.63 23.28
CA ALA A 382 -23.39 14.98 23.48
C ALA A 382 -22.83 15.94 22.42
N TYR A 383 -23.22 15.79 21.15
CA TYR A 383 -22.51 16.40 20.01
C TYR A 383 -23.38 17.21 19.05
N ALA A 384 -24.72 17.14 19.12
CA ALA A 384 -25.59 17.87 18.18
C ALA A 384 -25.33 19.39 18.18
N LYS A 385 -25.14 19.98 19.37
CA LYS A 385 -24.80 21.40 19.55
C LYS A 385 -23.47 21.83 18.91
N ASP A 386 -22.57 20.89 18.66
CA ASP A 386 -21.25 21.15 18.07
C ASP A 386 -21.29 21.06 16.53
N PHE A 387 -22.11 20.16 15.97
CA PHE A 387 -22.17 19.89 14.54
C PHE A 387 -23.31 20.63 13.82
N LEU A 388 -24.48 20.78 14.43
CA LEU A 388 -25.63 21.47 13.83
C LEU A 388 -25.33 22.93 13.42
N PRO A 389 -24.58 23.74 14.22
CA PRO A 389 -24.22 25.09 13.79
C PRO A 389 -23.34 25.13 12.53
N ILE A 390 -22.47 24.13 12.36
CA ILE A 390 -21.58 24.02 11.18
C ILE A 390 -22.40 23.72 9.93
N ILE A 391 -23.34 22.77 10.06
CA ILE A 391 -24.20 22.32 8.96
C ILE A 391 -25.20 23.41 8.57
N THR A 392 -25.82 24.07 9.54
CA THR A 392 -26.85 25.10 9.32
C THR A 392 -26.28 26.42 8.80
N LYS A 393 -25.05 26.78 9.17
CA LYS A 393 -24.38 28.01 8.71
C LYS A 393 -23.75 27.87 7.32
N TYR A 394 -23.67 26.66 6.77
CA TYR A 394 -23.11 26.42 5.45
C TYR A 394 -24.00 26.99 4.34
N LYS A 395 -23.56 28.08 3.70
CA LYS A 395 -24.31 28.83 2.67
C LYS A 395 -23.88 28.56 1.22
N GLY A 396 -23.14 27.48 0.96
CA GLY A 396 -22.87 26.98 -0.41
C GLY A 396 -22.25 27.98 -1.40
N ASN A 397 -21.71 29.11 -0.94
CA ASN A 397 -21.11 30.16 -1.76
C ASN A 397 -19.95 30.81 -0.99
N GLY A 398 -18.77 30.86 -1.61
CA GLY A 398 -17.64 31.67 -1.14
C GLY A 398 -16.31 30.91 -1.11
N THR A 399 -15.59 31.04 -2.21
CA THR A 399 -14.14 30.91 -2.38
C THR A 399 -13.32 30.93 -1.08
N SER A 400 -12.57 29.86 -0.82
CA SER A 400 -11.26 29.97 -0.16
C SER A 400 -10.22 29.31 -1.05
N THR A 401 -9.44 30.16 -1.72
CA THR A 401 -8.22 29.81 -2.46
C THR A 401 -7.04 29.70 -1.50
N GLU A 402 -7.23 29.02 -0.37
CA GLU A 402 -6.11 28.68 0.50
C GLU A 402 -5.89 27.18 0.38
N LYS A 403 -4.91 26.82 -0.48
CA LYS A 403 -4.28 25.51 -0.43
C LYS A 403 -3.89 25.23 1.03
N PRO A 404 -4.03 23.98 1.52
CA PRO A 404 -3.76 23.65 2.90
C PRO A 404 -2.36 24.14 3.28
N VAL A 405 -2.26 24.79 4.45
CA VAL A 405 -0.98 25.17 5.04
C VAL A 405 -0.14 23.91 5.14
N VAL A 406 0.93 23.87 4.34
CA VAL A 406 1.95 22.82 4.35
C VAL A 406 2.39 22.64 5.79
N GLN A 407 1.94 21.56 6.45
CA GLN A 407 2.48 21.21 7.75
C GLN A 407 3.84 20.55 7.51
N LYS A 408 4.84 21.38 7.21
CA LYS A 408 6.24 21.00 7.38
C LYS A 408 6.37 20.53 8.82
N TYR A 409 6.89 19.32 9.00
CA TYR A 409 7.46 18.92 10.29
C TYR A 409 8.59 19.90 10.64
N VAL A 410 8.26 20.99 11.32
CA VAL A 410 9.25 21.90 11.90
C VAL A 410 9.62 21.31 13.25
N ILE A 411 10.82 20.73 13.29
CA ILE A 411 11.49 20.29 14.51
C ILE A 411 11.64 21.53 15.40
N PRO A 412 11.17 21.52 16.66
CA PRO A 412 11.54 22.58 17.60
C PRO A 412 13.07 22.63 17.63
N LYS A 413 13.69 23.78 17.30
CA LYS A 413 15.13 23.95 17.46
C LYS A 413 15.46 23.78 18.96
N LEU A 414 15.82 22.56 19.34
CA LEU A 414 16.46 22.27 20.62
C LEU A 414 17.86 22.90 20.59
N LYS A 415 18.41 23.30 21.74
CA LYS A 415 19.80 23.76 21.81
C LYS A 415 20.71 22.62 21.31
N ASN A 416 21.84 22.92 20.66
CA ASN A 416 22.69 21.93 19.98
C ASN A 416 23.03 20.66 20.80
N GLN A 417 23.13 20.75 22.14
CA GLN A 417 23.35 19.58 23.01
C GLN A 417 22.07 18.77 23.26
N ASP A 418 20.94 19.43 23.48
CA ASP A 418 19.63 18.78 23.69
C ASP A 418 19.15 18.11 22.40
N GLU A 419 19.54 18.63 21.23
CA GLU A 419 19.27 18.00 19.93
C GLU A 419 20.00 16.66 19.78
N ARG A 420 21.29 16.58 20.17
CA ARG A 420 22.05 15.32 20.11
C ARG A 420 21.52 14.28 21.09
N LEU A 421 21.22 14.69 22.32
CA LEU A 421 20.59 13.83 23.32
C LEU A 421 19.23 13.31 22.84
N PHE A 422 18.40 14.19 22.26
CA PHE A 422 17.13 13.80 21.66
C PHE A 422 17.30 12.74 20.58
N GLN A 423 18.29 12.89 19.70
CA GLN A 423 18.53 11.91 18.64
C GLN A 423 18.95 10.56 19.20
N GLU A 424 19.90 10.52 20.14
CA GLU A 424 20.41 9.25 20.67
C GLU A 424 19.34 8.49 21.47
N LEU A 425 18.52 9.20 22.26
CA LEU A 425 17.38 8.59 22.96
C LEU A 425 16.29 8.09 21.99
N ARG A 426 16.07 8.80 20.88
CA ARG A 426 15.10 8.40 19.86
C ARG A 426 15.59 7.18 19.06
N GLU A 427 16.86 7.15 18.70
CA GLU A 427 17.51 5.99 18.07
C GLU A 427 17.45 4.77 19.00
N PHE A 428 17.77 4.94 20.28
CA PHE A 428 17.62 3.88 21.29
C PHE A 428 16.18 3.35 21.33
N ARG A 429 15.19 4.26 21.43
CA ARG A 429 13.78 3.90 21.46
C ARG A 429 13.37 3.07 20.25
N LEU A 430 13.80 3.49 19.06
CA LEU A 430 13.52 2.80 17.81
C LEU A 430 14.17 1.43 17.81
N ASN A 431 15.49 1.34 18.03
CA ASN A 431 16.23 0.08 18.01
C ASN A 431 15.67 -0.95 19.00
N HIS A 432 15.34 -0.51 20.22
CA HIS A 432 14.74 -1.36 21.24
C HIS A 432 13.34 -1.85 20.83
N ALA A 433 12.54 -1.00 20.19
CA ALA A 433 11.23 -1.39 19.68
C ALA A 433 11.36 -2.45 18.58
N LEU A 434 12.34 -2.29 17.68
CA LEU A 434 12.62 -3.26 16.61
C LEU A 434 13.05 -4.61 17.16
N GLU A 435 14.00 -4.62 18.11
CA GLU A 435 14.49 -5.84 18.74
C GLU A 435 13.36 -6.63 19.44
N LYS A 436 12.38 -5.92 20.02
CA LYS A 436 11.30 -6.52 20.79
C LYS A 436 10.02 -6.78 20.00
N GLY A 437 9.95 -6.47 18.71
CA GLY A 437 8.70 -6.65 17.97
C GLY A 437 7.62 -5.62 18.31
N LEU A 438 7.99 -4.43 18.78
CA LEU A 438 7.06 -3.43 19.33
C LEU A 438 7.05 -2.15 18.48
N LYS A 439 5.97 -1.35 18.61
CA LYS A 439 5.96 0.03 18.09
C LYS A 439 6.75 0.96 19.02
N ALA A 440 7.46 1.94 18.46
CA ALA A 440 8.37 2.82 19.22
C ALA A 440 7.72 3.50 20.45
N PHE A 441 6.45 3.90 20.35
CA PHE A 441 5.74 4.53 21.47
C PHE A 441 5.45 3.56 22.64
N HIS A 442 5.47 2.24 22.43
CA HIS A 442 5.34 1.26 23.52
C HIS A 442 6.58 1.24 24.42
N VAL A 443 7.76 1.54 23.87
CA VAL A 443 8.98 1.71 24.66
C VAL A 443 8.82 2.94 25.56
N PHE A 444 8.62 4.13 24.97
CA PHE A 444 8.07 5.30 25.65
C PHE A 444 7.55 6.35 24.66
N GLY A 445 6.54 7.12 25.07
CA GLY A 445 5.92 8.12 24.23
C GLY A 445 6.82 9.35 24.00
N ASN A 446 6.46 10.19 23.03
CA ASN A 446 7.19 11.45 22.79
C ASN A 446 7.17 12.37 24.01
N THR A 447 6.07 12.39 24.77
CA THR A 447 5.98 13.18 26.01
C THR A 447 7.09 12.78 26.98
N THR A 448 7.24 11.47 27.23
CA THR A 448 8.30 10.92 28.08
C THR A 448 9.68 11.22 27.51
N LEU A 449 9.89 11.11 26.19
CA LEU A 449 11.16 11.47 25.55
C LEU A 449 11.57 12.93 25.84
N TYR A 450 10.63 13.87 25.65
CA TYR A 450 10.89 15.29 25.93
C TYR A 450 11.14 15.53 27.42
N GLU A 451 10.40 14.86 28.28
CA GLU A 451 10.55 14.98 29.73
C GLU A 451 11.91 14.48 30.21
N ILE A 452 12.43 13.37 29.65
CA ILE A 452 13.80 12.87 29.91
C ILE A 452 14.85 13.93 29.52
N ILE A 453 14.65 14.62 28.40
CA ILE A 453 15.60 15.63 27.90
C ILE A 453 15.56 16.89 28.75
N GLU A 454 14.38 17.25 29.23
CA GLU A 454 14.18 18.41 30.09
C GLU A 454 14.74 18.17 31.50
N SER A 455 14.46 17.00 32.10
CA SER A 455 14.88 16.68 33.46
C SER A 455 16.32 16.15 33.56
N LYS A 456 16.87 15.57 32.49
CA LYS A 456 18.22 14.97 32.41
C LYS A 456 18.56 14.11 33.65
N PRO A 457 17.75 13.08 33.95
CA PRO A 457 17.90 12.28 35.16
C PRO A 457 19.26 11.57 35.16
N LYS A 458 19.93 11.59 36.31
CA LYS A 458 21.25 11.01 36.54
C LYS A 458 21.20 9.72 37.36
N THR A 459 20.06 9.43 37.99
CA THR A 459 19.86 8.23 38.80
C THR A 459 18.59 7.48 38.36
N LYS A 460 18.48 6.21 38.77
CA LYS A 460 17.29 5.39 38.52
C LYS A 460 16.06 5.98 39.21
N GLU A 461 16.26 6.56 40.39
CA GLU A 461 15.21 7.26 41.15
C GLU A 461 14.71 8.48 40.38
N GLU A 462 15.61 9.35 39.89
CA GLU A 462 15.23 10.52 39.08
C GLU A 462 14.56 10.11 37.75
N LEU A 463 14.97 8.99 37.15
CA LEU A 463 14.35 8.48 35.94
C LEU A 463 12.96 7.88 36.20
N LEU A 464 12.70 7.36 37.40
CA LEU A 464 11.38 6.87 37.81
C LEU A 464 10.36 8.00 37.99
N ASP A 465 10.83 9.20 38.34
CA ASP A 465 9.99 10.40 38.48
C ASP A 465 9.52 10.96 37.12
N VAL A 466 10.11 10.53 36.00
CA VAL A 466 9.72 10.94 34.65
C VAL A 466 8.38 10.29 34.27
N LYS A 467 7.41 11.11 33.86
CA LYS A 467 6.08 10.64 33.46
C LYS A 467 6.14 9.64 32.31
N GLY A 468 5.59 8.45 32.57
CA GLY A 468 5.53 7.35 31.59
C GLY A 468 6.68 6.35 31.68
N ILE A 469 7.62 6.57 32.62
CA ILE A 469 8.54 5.56 33.14
C ILE A 469 7.95 5.02 34.46
N GLY A 470 7.82 3.70 34.56
CA GLY A 470 7.44 3.00 35.80
C GLY A 470 8.43 1.87 36.05
N GLU A 471 8.36 1.20 37.20
CA GLU A 471 9.35 0.21 37.65
C GLU A 471 9.71 -0.83 36.57
N ARG A 472 8.71 -1.39 35.88
CA ARG A 472 8.94 -2.35 34.80
C ARG A 472 9.75 -1.78 33.63
N LYS A 473 9.50 -0.52 33.24
CA LYS A 473 10.29 0.12 32.17
C LYS A 473 11.67 0.50 32.68
N LEU A 474 11.77 0.97 33.92
CA LEU A 474 13.05 1.27 34.54
C LEU A 474 13.99 0.05 34.55
N GLU A 475 13.46 -1.15 34.84
CA GLU A 475 14.22 -2.40 34.73
C GLU A 475 14.65 -2.73 33.30
N GLN A 476 13.79 -2.50 32.31
CA GLN A 476 14.03 -2.90 30.92
C GLN A 476 14.96 -1.95 30.16
N ILE A 477 14.84 -0.64 30.40
CA ILE A 477 15.48 0.42 29.59
C ILE A 477 16.19 1.49 30.42
N GLY A 478 16.19 1.39 31.75
CA GLY A 478 16.75 2.42 32.64
C GLY A 478 18.25 2.60 32.49
N ASP A 479 19.03 1.51 32.56
CA ASP A 479 20.50 1.59 32.46
C ASP A 479 20.97 2.16 31.10
N PRO A 480 20.46 1.70 29.94
CA PRO A 480 20.80 2.29 28.65
C PRO A 480 20.43 3.78 28.53
N ILE A 481 19.26 4.19 29.06
CA ILE A 481 18.82 5.59 29.01
C ILE A 481 19.76 6.47 29.83
N LEU A 482 20.11 6.05 31.05
CA LEU A 482 21.04 6.79 31.91
C LEU A 482 22.42 6.90 31.26
N GLU A 483 22.92 5.83 30.64
CA GLU A 483 24.19 5.86 29.92
C GLU A 483 24.17 6.89 28.78
N ILE A 484 23.09 6.96 28.00
CA ILE A 484 22.92 7.96 26.95
C ILE A 484 22.91 9.37 27.54
N ILE A 485 22.13 9.63 28.59
CA ILE A 485 22.03 10.96 29.22
C ILE A 485 23.40 11.43 29.76
N THR A 486 24.16 10.52 30.36
CA THR A 486 25.46 10.83 30.99
C THR A 486 26.47 11.38 29.97
N LYS A 487 26.39 10.97 28.70
CA LYS A 487 27.24 11.50 27.61
C LYS A 487 27.01 13.01 27.33
N TYR A 488 25.87 13.54 27.74
CA TYR A 488 25.45 14.93 27.49
C TYR A 488 25.22 15.74 28.77
N ALA A 489 25.42 15.13 29.94
CA ALA A 489 25.41 15.80 31.22
C ALA A 489 26.76 16.50 31.43
N SER A 490 26.88 17.75 30.96
CA SER A 490 27.97 18.68 31.29
C SER A 490 27.46 19.80 32.18
#